data_AF-A0A5K1I335-F1
#
_entry.id   AF-A0A5K1I335-F1
#
_cell.length_a   1.000
_cell.length_b   1.000
_cell.length_c   1.000
_cell.angle_alpha   90.00
_cell.angle_beta   90.00
_cell.angle_gamma   90.00
#
_symmetry.space_group_name_H-M   'P 1'
#
loop_
_entity.id
_entity.type
_entity.pdbx_description
1 polymer ?
#
loop_
_entity_poly.entity_id
_entity_poly.type
_entity_poly.pdbx_seq_one_letter_code
_entity_poly.pdbx_strand_id
1 'polypeptide(L)'
;MSGFFQRLQQLDPRRQQAFMAALCERLLPNYGLYAETTGQGDPHGIRVILDLVWEQLGVREARIDFDRQAEKLAELEPPAEDDSFGARRALETVVALSAILDTLRGEASEAVLEVSRVSRSGVRAFIELTEGEDDATRLDELVRRHPLMADENDFQDAVLEAVETGPLNRETLRSLRRLGRNDGVSNLGLSAD
;
A
#
# COMPACT_ATOMS: atom_id res chain seq x y z
N MET A 1 20.06 -9.43 -1.00
CA MET A 1 18.86 -8.73 -0.51
C MET A 1 19.33 -7.60 0.39
N SER A 2 18.77 -6.38 0.27
CA SER A 2 19.06 -5.31 1.24
C SER A 2 18.62 -5.74 2.64
N GLY A 3 19.26 -5.21 3.69
CA GLY A 3 18.90 -5.54 5.08
C GLY A 3 17.42 -5.30 5.41
N PHE A 4 16.81 -4.31 4.76
CA PHE A 4 15.38 -4.01 4.84
C PHE A 4 14.46 -5.19 4.47
N PHE A 5 14.67 -5.82 3.31
CA PHE A 5 13.79 -6.90 2.86
C PHE A 5 13.98 -8.18 3.68
N GLN A 6 15.21 -8.45 4.11
CA GLN A 6 15.49 -9.57 5.01
C GLN A 6 14.77 -9.38 6.35
N ARG A 7 14.80 -8.16 6.92
CA ARG A 7 14.06 -7.82 8.14
C ARG A 7 12.55 -8.01 7.98
N LEU A 8 11.96 -7.54 6.88
CA LEU A 8 10.54 -7.74 6.57
C LEU A 8 10.14 -9.22 6.52
N GLN A 9 10.95 -10.07 5.87
CA GLN A 9 10.67 -11.51 5.79
C GLN A 9 10.79 -12.24 7.13
N GLN A 10 11.59 -11.71 8.07
CA GLN A 10 11.77 -12.29 9.40
C GLN A 10 10.64 -11.97 10.38
N LEU A 11 9.76 -11.01 10.04
CA LEU A 11 8.58 -10.70 10.82
C LEU A 11 7.61 -11.88 10.86
N ASP A 12 6.90 -12.03 11.98
CA ASP A 12 5.75 -12.94 12.03
C ASP A 12 4.61 -12.43 11.11
N PRO A 13 3.71 -13.32 10.64
CA PRO A 13 2.69 -12.97 9.65
C PRO A 13 1.82 -11.77 10.04
N ARG A 14 1.49 -11.60 11.34
CA ARG A 14 0.64 -10.51 11.80
C ARG A 14 1.36 -9.16 11.71
N ARG A 15 2.68 -9.13 11.92
CA ARG A 15 3.50 -7.93 11.74
C ARG A 15 3.70 -7.60 10.27
N GLN A 16 3.86 -8.60 9.41
CA GLN A 16 3.89 -8.40 7.95
C GLN A 16 2.57 -7.79 7.46
N GLN A 17 1.43 -8.34 7.90
CA GLN A 17 0.11 -7.81 7.57
C GLN A 17 -0.10 -6.37 8.06
N ALA A 18 0.39 -6.02 9.26
CA ALA A 18 0.32 -4.66 9.76
C ALA A 18 1.20 -3.68 8.97
N PHE A 19 2.38 -4.12 8.51
CA PHE A 19 3.22 -3.36 7.59
C PHE A 19 2.49 -3.12 6.27
N MET A 20 1.97 -4.18 5.65
CA MET A 20 1.24 -4.08 4.38
C MET A 20 0.00 -3.17 4.51
N ALA A 21 -0.76 -3.30 5.60
CA ALA A 21 -1.94 -2.47 5.84
C ALA A 21 -1.60 -0.98 5.96
N ALA A 22 -0.47 -0.63 6.58
CA ALA A 22 0.01 0.76 6.62
C ALA A 22 0.38 1.28 5.23
N LEU A 23 0.99 0.45 4.37
CA LEU A 23 1.25 0.83 2.98
C LEU A 23 -0.05 1.00 2.18
N CYS A 24 -1.05 0.14 2.37
CA CYS A 24 -2.35 0.32 1.73
C CYS A 24 -3.06 1.62 2.17
N GLU A 25 -2.91 2.04 3.43
CA GLU A 25 -3.39 3.38 3.86
C GLU A 25 -2.70 4.50 3.06
N ARG A 26 -1.40 4.37 2.79
CA ARG A 26 -0.61 5.34 2.02
C ARG A 26 -0.96 5.35 0.53
N LEU A 27 -1.43 4.22 -0.01
CA LEU A 27 -1.84 4.11 -1.42
C LEU A 27 -3.28 4.61 -1.66
N LEU A 28 -4.13 4.58 -0.64
CA LEU A 28 -5.57 4.88 -0.74
C LEU A 28 -5.90 6.20 -1.49
N PRO A 29 -5.17 7.33 -1.27
CA PRO A 29 -5.50 8.58 -1.96
C PRO A 29 -5.30 8.50 -3.49
N ASN A 30 -4.43 7.60 -3.98
CA ASN A 30 -4.26 7.40 -5.43
C ASN A 30 -5.52 6.84 -6.10
N TYR A 31 -6.18 5.88 -5.44
CA TYR A 31 -7.46 5.36 -5.91
C TYR A 31 -8.56 6.43 -5.82
N GLY A 32 -8.56 7.21 -4.73
CA GLY A 32 -9.49 8.33 -4.56
C GLY A 32 -9.40 9.36 -5.67
N LEU A 33 -8.18 9.80 -6.00
CA LEU A 33 -7.90 10.74 -7.09
C LEU A 33 -8.33 10.23 -8.46
N TYR A 34 -8.07 8.95 -8.74
CA TYR A 34 -8.56 8.31 -9.97
C TYR A 34 -10.09 8.39 -10.03
N ALA A 35 -10.76 8.02 -8.94
CA ALA A 35 -12.22 7.99 -8.91
C ALA A 35 -12.85 9.38 -9.03
N GLU A 36 -12.26 10.39 -8.40
CA GLU A 36 -12.70 11.77 -8.52
C GLU A 36 -12.52 12.30 -9.95
N THR A 37 -11.36 12.03 -10.56
CA THR A 37 -11.01 12.56 -11.89
C THR A 37 -11.82 11.91 -13.01
N THR A 38 -12.13 10.62 -12.88
CA THR A 38 -12.80 9.84 -13.93
C THR A 38 -14.30 9.67 -13.70
N GLY A 39 -14.78 9.85 -12.47
CA GLY A 39 -16.12 9.47 -12.05
C GLY A 39 -16.34 7.96 -11.97
N GLN A 40 -15.27 7.16 -11.98
CA GLN A 40 -15.31 5.69 -11.95
C GLN A 40 -14.66 5.10 -10.69
N GLY A 41 -15.11 3.93 -10.25
CA GLY A 41 -14.57 3.27 -9.05
C GLY A 41 -15.29 3.66 -7.76
N ASP A 42 -14.98 2.96 -6.67
CA ASP A 42 -15.63 3.13 -5.37
C ASP A 42 -14.58 3.19 -4.23
N PRO A 43 -14.09 4.41 -3.90
CA PRO A 43 -13.14 4.61 -2.79
C PRO A 43 -13.68 4.14 -1.44
N HIS A 44 -15.00 4.18 -1.25
CA HIS A 44 -15.63 3.70 -0.02
C HIS A 44 -15.49 2.18 0.11
N GLY A 45 -15.68 1.44 -0.98
CA GLY A 45 -15.46 -0.01 -1.04
C GLY A 45 -14.04 -0.40 -0.61
N ILE A 46 -13.02 0.23 -1.19
CA ILE A 46 -11.60 0.00 -0.82
C ILE A 46 -11.38 0.30 0.67
N ARG A 47 -11.92 1.42 1.15
CA ARG A 47 -11.81 1.83 2.55
C ARG A 47 -12.42 0.80 3.50
N VAL A 48 -13.61 0.30 3.21
CA VAL A 48 -14.29 -0.71 4.04
C VAL A 48 -13.48 -1.99 4.14
N ILE A 49 -12.90 -2.45 3.03
CA ILE A 49 -12.09 -3.68 3.03
C ILE A 49 -10.81 -3.49 3.85
N LEU A 50 -10.11 -2.37 3.70
CA LEU A 50 -8.92 -2.08 4.52
C LEU A 50 -9.28 -1.89 6.01
N ASP A 51 -10.49 -1.42 6.34
CA ASP A 51 -10.96 -1.35 7.73
C ASP A 51 -11.15 -2.73 8.36
N LEU A 52 -11.65 -3.70 7.59
CA LEU A 52 -11.75 -5.09 8.01
C LEU A 52 -10.37 -5.72 8.25
N VAL A 53 -9.36 -5.37 7.43
CA VAL A 53 -7.97 -5.78 7.69
C VAL A 53 -7.48 -5.25 9.05
N TRP A 54 -7.71 -3.97 9.35
CA TRP A 54 -7.35 -3.40 10.66
C TRP A 54 -8.13 -4.01 11.82
N GLU A 55 -9.41 -4.35 11.61
CA GLU A 55 -10.22 -5.06 12.60
C GLU A 55 -9.62 -6.43 12.92
N GLN A 56 -9.29 -7.22 11.89
CA GLN A 56 -8.65 -8.52 12.05
C GLN A 56 -7.32 -8.43 12.79
N LEU A 57 -6.51 -7.40 12.50
CA LEU A 57 -5.25 -7.16 13.20
C LEU A 57 -5.46 -6.79 14.68
N GLY A 58 -6.54 -6.08 15.00
CA GLY A 58 -6.81 -5.53 16.34
C GLY A 58 -7.65 -6.44 17.24
N VAL A 59 -8.48 -7.31 16.67
CA VAL A 59 -9.47 -8.13 17.38
C VAL A 59 -9.19 -9.60 17.12
N ARG A 60 -8.65 -10.29 18.13
CA ARG A 60 -8.23 -11.71 18.02
C ARG A 60 -9.34 -12.67 17.60
N GLU A 61 -10.60 -12.31 17.89
CA GLU A 61 -11.79 -13.14 17.66
C GLU A 61 -12.62 -12.68 16.44
N ALA A 62 -12.14 -11.70 15.67
CA ALA A 62 -12.82 -11.24 14.48
C ALA A 62 -13.01 -12.43 13.50
N ARG A 63 -14.23 -12.57 13.00
CA ARG A 63 -14.62 -13.60 12.03
C ARG A 63 -15.01 -12.89 10.74
N ILE A 64 -14.00 -12.59 9.94
CA ILE A 64 -14.17 -11.90 8.67
C ILE A 64 -14.06 -12.92 7.55
N ASP A 65 -15.01 -12.89 6.64
CA ASP A 65 -15.01 -13.69 5.42
C ASP A 65 -14.15 -12.98 4.36
N PHE A 66 -12.87 -13.34 4.31
CA PHE A 66 -11.91 -12.75 3.39
C PHE A 66 -12.02 -13.27 1.97
N ASP A 67 -12.61 -14.45 1.74
CA ASP A 67 -12.94 -14.91 0.39
C ASP A 67 -13.99 -13.97 -0.23
N ARG A 68 -15.06 -13.68 0.52
CA ARG A 68 -16.07 -12.71 0.08
C ARG A 68 -15.51 -11.30 -0.08
N GLN A 69 -14.54 -10.89 0.75
CA GLN A 69 -13.93 -9.56 0.58
C GLN A 69 -13.02 -9.51 -0.64
N ALA A 70 -12.33 -10.61 -1.00
CA ALA A 70 -11.53 -10.69 -2.22
C ALA A 70 -12.42 -10.62 -3.48
N GLU A 71 -13.56 -11.30 -3.49
CA GLU A 71 -14.55 -11.19 -4.58
C GLU A 71 -15.01 -9.74 -4.78
N LYS A 72 -15.39 -9.06 -3.68
CA LYS A 72 -15.77 -7.64 -3.75
C LYS A 72 -14.63 -6.75 -4.20
N LEU A 73 -13.41 -7.02 -3.76
CA LEU A 73 -12.25 -6.21 -4.12
C LEU A 73 -11.97 -6.27 -5.62
N ALA A 74 -12.13 -7.44 -6.24
CA ALA A 74 -11.96 -7.62 -7.68
C ALA A 74 -12.96 -6.77 -8.50
N GLU A 75 -14.17 -6.54 -7.98
CA GLU A 75 -15.16 -5.64 -8.61
C GLU A 75 -14.77 -4.16 -8.54
N LEU A 76 -13.75 -3.80 -7.74
CA LEU A 76 -13.27 -2.43 -7.56
C LEU A 76 -12.06 -2.10 -8.43
N GLU A 77 -11.58 -3.03 -9.26
CA GLU A 77 -10.53 -2.76 -10.22
C GLU A 77 -10.95 -1.67 -11.23
N PRO A 78 -10.06 -0.74 -11.60
CA PRO A 78 -10.29 0.13 -12.75
C PRO A 78 -10.57 -0.68 -14.03
N PRO A 79 -11.31 -0.14 -15.02
CA PRO A 79 -11.57 -0.84 -16.27
C PRO A 79 -10.26 -1.26 -16.95
N ALA A 80 -10.21 -2.49 -17.45
CA ALA A 80 -8.99 -3.07 -18.04
C ALA A 80 -8.52 -2.32 -19.31
N GLU A 81 -9.42 -1.61 -19.97
CA GLU A 81 -9.14 -0.75 -21.12
C GLU A 81 -8.61 0.64 -20.76
N ASP A 82 -8.73 1.08 -19.49
CA ASP A 82 -8.17 2.36 -19.04
C ASP A 82 -6.69 2.17 -18.71
N ASP A 83 -5.84 2.59 -19.65
CA ASP A 83 -4.39 2.53 -19.51
C ASP A 83 -3.78 3.80 -18.92
N SER A 84 -4.61 4.73 -18.41
CA SER A 84 -4.14 5.99 -17.85
C SER A 84 -3.22 5.77 -16.64
N PHE A 85 -2.39 6.77 -16.37
CA PHE A 85 -1.54 6.74 -15.19
C PHE A 85 -2.36 6.59 -13.90
N GLY A 86 -3.49 7.30 -13.80
CA GLY A 86 -4.40 7.22 -12.67
C GLY A 86 -4.96 5.81 -12.47
N ALA A 87 -5.44 5.16 -13.54
CA ALA A 87 -5.94 3.79 -13.49
C ALA A 87 -4.87 2.81 -13.00
N ARG A 88 -3.61 2.94 -13.46
CA ARG A 88 -2.50 2.10 -12.97
C ARG A 88 -2.24 2.28 -11.47
N ARG A 89 -2.30 3.52 -10.95
CA ARG A 89 -2.11 3.80 -9.51
C ARG A 89 -3.29 3.30 -8.66
N ALA A 90 -4.51 3.39 -9.19
CA ALA A 90 -5.69 2.80 -8.56
C ALA A 90 -5.60 1.27 -8.52
N LEU A 91 -5.24 0.63 -9.63
CA LEU A 91 -5.04 -0.82 -9.71
C LEU A 91 -3.97 -1.31 -8.73
N GLU A 92 -2.83 -0.59 -8.61
CA GLU A 92 -1.80 -0.93 -7.62
C GLU A 92 -2.32 -0.90 -6.18
N THR A 93 -3.26 0.00 -5.85
CA THR A 93 -3.92 0.04 -4.55
C THR A 93 -4.77 -1.22 -4.33
N VAL A 94 -5.52 -1.64 -5.35
CA VAL A 94 -6.35 -2.86 -5.33
C VAL A 94 -5.47 -4.11 -5.19
N VAL A 95 -4.41 -4.21 -5.98
CA VAL A 95 -3.45 -5.33 -5.95
C VAL A 95 -2.76 -5.42 -4.58
N ALA A 96 -2.32 -4.29 -4.02
CA ALA A 96 -1.70 -4.29 -2.70
C ALA A 96 -2.66 -4.77 -1.60
N LEU A 97 -3.94 -4.36 -1.67
CA LEU A 97 -4.96 -4.79 -0.72
C LEU A 97 -5.30 -6.29 -0.91
N SER A 98 -5.39 -6.75 -2.16
CA SER A 98 -5.63 -8.16 -2.50
C SER A 98 -4.54 -9.07 -1.93
N ALA A 99 -3.28 -8.65 -2.08
CA ALA A 99 -2.13 -9.34 -1.51
C ALA A 99 -2.22 -9.50 0.02
N ILE A 100 -2.77 -8.50 0.74
CA ILE A 100 -3.03 -8.65 2.18
C ILE A 100 -4.10 -9.70 2.45
N LEU A 101 -5.21 -9.67 1.70
CA LEU A 101 -6.29 -10.64 1.86
C LEU A 101 -5.79 -12.08 1.64
N ASP A 102 -4.93 -12.30 0.64
CA ASP A 102 -4.30 -13.60 0.39
C ASP A 102 -3.45 -14.06 1.58
N THR A 103 -2.71 -13.15 2.22
CA THR A 103 -1.95 -13.51 3.43
C THR A 103 -2.86 -13.88 4.59
N LEU A 104 -4.03 -13.22 4.72
CA LEU A 104 -5.01 -13.47 5.77
C LEU A 104 -5.75 -14.80 5.55
N ARG A 105 -5.83 -15.26 4.30
CA ARG A 105 -6.29 -16.60 3.91
C ARG A 105 -5.21 -17.67 4.03
N GLY A 106 -3.95 -17.27 4.24
CA GLY A 106 -2.81 -18.18 4.34
C GLY A 106 -2.25 -18.65 3.00
N GLU A 107 -2.55 -17.94 1.91
CA GLU A 107 -2.23 -18.32 0.53
C GLU A 107 -0.94 -17.68 0.02
N ALA A 108 -0.55 -16.50 0.53
CA ALA A 108 0.59 -15.72 0.01
C ALA A 108 1.50 -15.17 1.12
N SER A 109 2.19 -16.05 1.87
CA SER A 109 3.03 -15.65 3.01
C SER A 109 4.22 -14.74 2.69
N GLU A 110 4.63 -14.61 1.43
CA GLU A 110 5.75 -13.76 1.00
C GLU A 110 5.30 -12.41 0.39
N ALA A 111 4.00 -12.15 0.33
CA ALA A 111 3.42 -11.00 -0.37
C ALA A 111 3.85 -9.63 0.20
N VAL A 112 4.38 -9.58 1.43
CA VAL A 112 4.89 -8.35 2.06
C VAL A 112 5.97 -7.65 1.22
N LEU A 113 6.81 -8.43 0.53
CA LEU A 113 7.86 -7.87 -0.33
C LEU A 113 7.27 -7.19 -1.56
N GLU A 114 6.26 -7.81 -2.15
CA GLU A 114 5.60 -7.27 -3.33
C GLU A 114 4.83 -6.00 -3.00
N VAL A 115 4.13 -5.93 -1.87
CA VAL A 115 3.45 -4.69 -1.44
C VAL A 115 4.45 -3.55 -1.19
N SER A 116 5.60 -3.83 -0.57
CA SER A 116 6.69 -2.86 -0.42
C SER A 116 7.20 -2.35 -1.78
N ARG A 117 7.34 -3.24 -2.76
CA ARG A 117 7.79 -2.92 -4.11
C ARG A 117 6.76 -2.12 -4.89
N VAL A 118 5.49 -2.49 -4.83
CA VAL A 118 4.39 -1.80 -5.51
C VAL A 118 4.37 -0.32 -5.11
N SER A 119 4.48 -0.03 -3.81
CA SER A 119 4.49 1.37 -3.34
C SER A 119 5.68 2.16 -3.89
N ARG A 120 6.91 1.61 -3.86
CA ARG A 120 8.10 2.25 -4.43
C ARG A 120 8.04 2.37 -5.96
N SER A 121 7.51 1.37 -6.65
CA SER A 121 7.34 1.37 -8.11
C SER A 121 6.37 2.46 -8.56
N GLY A 122 5.30 2.70 -7.80
CA GLY A 122 4.38 3.82 -8.03
C GLY A 122 5.09 5.18 -7.98
N VAL A 123 5.95 5.39 -6.97
CA VAL A 123 6.76 6.62 -6.83
C VAL A 123 7.75 6.75 -8.00
N ARG A 124 8.45 5.67 -8.35
CA ARG A 124 9.37 5.66 -9.50
C ARG A 124 8.66 6.08 -10.78
N ALA A 125 7.50 5.49 -11.06
CA ALA A 125 6.73 5.77 -12.26
C ALA A 125 6.15 7.20 -12.27
N PHE A 126 5.80 7.76 -11.10
CA PHE A 126 5.40 9.16 -11.01
C PHE A 126 6.55 10.10 -11.33
N ILE A 127 7.74 9.83 -10.77
CA ILE A 127 8.95 10.61 -11.04
C ILE A 127 9.32 10.55 -12.53
N GLU A 128 9.27 9.36 -13.14
CA GLU A 128 9.48 9.16 -14.58
C GLU A 128 8.53 10.04 -15.40
N LEU A 129 7.24 10.06 -15.05
CA LEU A 129 6.23 10.88 -15.72
C LEU A 129 6.47 12.39 -15.55
N THR A 130 6.81 12.86 -14.35
CA THR A 130 6.90 14.29 -14.05
C THR A 130 8.21 14.93 -14.50
N GLU A 131 9.31 14.17 -14.46
CA GLU A 131 10.64 14.65 -14.86
C GLU A 131 10.93 14.40 -16.35
N GLY A 132 10.18 13.50 -17.00
CA GLY A 132 10.30 13.22 -18.44
C GLY A 132 11.64 12.61 -18.83
N GLU A 133 12.22 11.77 -17.97
CA GLU A 133 13.48 11.07 -18.23
C GLU A 133 13.22 9.63 -18.70
N ASP A 134 13.52 9.37 -19.98
CA ASP A 134 13.30 8.09 -20.64
C ASP A 134 14.56 7.19 -20.61
N ASP A 135 15.74 7.73 -20.28
CA ASP A 135 16.95 6.93 -20.12
C ASP A 135 16.95 6.21 -18.76
N ALA A 136 16.91 4.88 -18.80
CA ALA A 136 16.81 4.06 -17.59
C ALA A 136 17.93 4.30 -16.57
N THR A 137 19.17 4.58 -17.02
CA THR A 137 20.30 4.78 -16.10
C THR A 137 20.18 6.12 -15.39
N ARG A 138 19.82 7.18 -16.12
CA ARG A 138 19.57 8.51 -15.56
C ARG A 138 18.35 8.53 -14.66
N LEU A 139 17.27 7.86 -15.06
CA LEU A 139 16.08 7.74 -14.24
C LEU A 139 16.39 7.06 -12.90
N ASP A 140 17.19 6.00 -12.89
CA ASP A 140 17.58 5.33 -11.65
C ASP A 140 18.47 6.22 -10.74
N GLU A 141 19.33 7.07 -11.31
CA GLU A 141 20.07 8.09 -10.55
C GLU A 141 19.15 9.18 -9.98
N LEU A 142 18.21 9.64 -10.79
CA LEU A 142 17.26 10.68 -10.44
C LEU A 142 16.30 10.20 -9.34
N VAL A 143 15.71 9.00 -9.50
CA VAL A 143 14.82 8.37 -8.50
C VAL A 143 15.53 8.19 -7.17
N ARG A 144 16.79 7.74 -7.17
CA ARG A 144 17.59 7.59 -5.93
C ARG A 144 17.79 8.90 -5.16
N ARG A 145 17.74 10.04 -5.84
CA ARG A 145 17.95 11.37 -5.26
C ARG A 145 16.66 12.15 -5.06
N HIS A 146 15.54 11.64 -5.55
CA HIS A 146 14.28 12.36 -5.57
C HIS A 146 13.64 12.42 -4.16
N PRO A 147 13.16 13.59 -3.71
CA PRO A 147 12.54 13.73 -2.38
C PRO A 147 11.37 12.77 -2.13
N LEU A 148 10.51 12.52 -3.12
CA LEU A 148 9.41 11.55 -2.97
C LEU A 148 9.89 10.11 -2.70
N MET A 149 10.99 9.70 -3.34
CA MET A 149 11.54 8.36 -3.08
C MET A 149 12.22 8.30 -1.71
N ALA A 150 12.83 9.39 -1.25
CA ALA A 150 13.34 9.49 0.11
C ALA A 150 12.20 9.40 1.13
N ASP A 151 11.10 10.16 0.96
CA ASP A 151 9.92 10.09 1.84
C ASP A 151 9.32 8.68 1.90
N GLU A 152 9.17 8.03 0.75
CA GLU A 152 8.63 6.67 0.69
C GLU A 152 9.55 5.65 1.39
N ASN A 153 10.87 5.80 1.26
CA ASN A 153 11.81 4.93 1.97
C ASN A 153 11.78 5.18 3.48
N ASP A 154 11.80 6.44 3.91
CA ASP A 154 11.73 6.84 5.32
C ASP A 154 10.41 6.36 5.96
N PHE A 155 9.30 6.47 5.24
CA PHE A 155 8.01 5.94 5.66
C PHE A 155 8.05 4.43 5.85
N GLN A 156 8.52 3.67 4.84
CA GLN A 156 8.58 2.21 4.95
C GLN A 156 9.54 1.76 6.08
N ASP A 157 10.66 2.45 6.26
CA ASP A 157 11.58 2.18 7.38
C ASP A 157 10.90 2.45 8.73
N ALA A 158 10.18 3.57 8.87
CA ALA A 158 9.44 3.90 10.09
C ALA A 158 8.33 2.88 10.41
N VAL A 159 7.61 2.40 9.39
CA VAL A 159 6.60 1.34 9.54
C VAL A 159 7.28 0.03 9.96
N LEU A 160 8.38 -0.36 9.31
CA LEU A 160 9.14 -1.56 9.65
C LEU A 160 9.61 -1.53 11.11
N GLU A 161 10.22 -0.43 11.54
CA GLU A 161 10.69 -0.25 12.92
C GLU A 161 9.53 -0.32 13.93
N ALA A 162 8.40 0.30 13.62
CA ALA A 162 7.21 0.27 14.46
C ALA A 162 6.57 -1.13 14.55
N VAL A 163 6.61 -1.93 13.48
CA VAL A 163 6.13 -3.32 13.53
C VAL A 163 7.16 -4.29 14.09
N GLU A 164 8.45 -3.99 14.13
CA GLU A 164 9.47 -4.86 14.76
C GLU A 164 9.51 -4.69 16.27
N THR A 165 9.30 -3.46 16.74
CA THR A 165 9.52 -3.10 18.14
C THR A 165 8.27 -3.34 18.99
N GLY A 166 8.48 -3.90 20.19
CA GLY A 166 7.44 -4.03 21.20
C GLY A 166 6.21 -4.88 20.79
N PRO A 167 5.13 -4.84 21.60
CA PRO A 167 3.90 -5.55 21.29
C PRO A 167 3.07 -4.84 20.22
N LEU A 168 2.54 -5.60 19.26
CA LEU A 168 1.57 -5.12 18.28
C LEU A 168 0.17 -5.01 18.92
N ASN A 169 0.02 -4.04 19.82
CA ASN A 169 -1.21 -3.78 20.57
C ASN A 169 -2.09 -2.74 19.85
N ARG A 170 -3.24 -2.42 20.44
CA ARG A 170 -4.21 -1.46 19.87
C ARG A 170 -3.63 -0.06 19.65
N GLU A 171 -2.71 0.38 20.49
CA GLU A 171 -2.05 1.68 20.34
C GLU A 171 -1.09 1.67 19.15
N THR A 172 -0.20 0.67 19.07
CA THR A 172 0.73 0.51 17.93
C THR A 172 -0.02 0.44 16.61
N LEU A 173 -1.11 -0.35 16.53
CA LEU A 173 -1.93 -0.44 15.32
C LEU A 173 -2.59 0.89 14.94
N ARG A 174 -3.06 1.68 15.92
CA ARG A 174 -3.60 3.03 15.65
C ARG A 174 -2.52 3.99 15.15
N SER A 175 -1.32 3.91 15.71
CA SER A 175 -0.19 4.73 15.26
C SER A 175 0.26 4.36 13.85
N LEU A 176 0.35 3.07 13.53
CA LEU A 176 0.65 2.58 12.18
C LEU A 176 -0.40 3.04 11.17
N ARG A 177 -1.69 2.91 11.50
CA ARG A 177 -2.78 3.38 10.64
C ARG A 177 -2.69 4.88 10.40
N ARG A 178 -2.36 5.67 11.42
CA ARG A 178 -2.17 7.14 11.28
C ARG A 178 -0.94 7.46 10.42
N LEU A 179 0.18 6.78 10.64
CA LEU A 179 1.40 6.94 9.87
C LEU A 179 1.17 6.61 8.39
N GLY A 180 0.44 5.53 8.11
CA GLY A 180 0.07 5.15 6.75
C GLY A 180 -0.85 6.17 6.07
N ARG A 181 -1.85 6.70 6.80
CA ARG A 181 -2.75 7.72 6.26
C ARG A 181 -2.04 9.01 5.87
N ASN A 182 -0.97 9.36 6.58
CA ASN A 182 -0.11 10.49 6.25
C ASN A 182 -0.90 11.77 5.93
N ASP A 183 -1.85 12.12 6.81
CA ASP A 183 -2.74 13.28 6.66
C ASP A 183 -3.45 13.36 5.29
N GLY A 184 -3.74 12.21 4.66
CA GLY A 184 -4.43 12.12 3.37
C GLY A 184 -3.51 12.22 2.16
N VAL A 185 -2.18 12.25 2.35
CA VAL A 185 -1.19 12.39 1.27
C VAL A 185 -0.58 11.04 0.92
N SER A 186 -0.67 10.64 -0.35
CA SER A 186 -0.18 9.36 -0.83
C SER A 186 1.35 9.28 -0.92
N ASN A 187 1.86 8.10 -1.26
CA ASN A 187 3.26 7.89 -1.63
C ASN A 187 3.72 8.79 -2.80
N LEU A 188 2.80 9.30 -3.63
CA LEU A 188 3.10 10.20 -4.74
C LEU A 188 3.13 11.68 -4.32
N GLY A 189 2.88 11.99 -3.05
CA GLY A 189 2.73 13.36 -2.57
C GLY A 189 1.42 14.02 -2.98
N LEU A 190 0.41 13.23 -3.34
CA LEU A 190 -0.89 13.71 -3.82
C LEU A 190 -2.00 13.43 -2.79
N SER A 191 -3.02 14.29 -2.75
CA SER A 191 -4.20 14.11 -1.89
C SER A 191 -5.48 14.23 -2.71
N ALA A 192 -6.53 13.52 -2.31
CA ALA A 192 -7.88 13.55 -2.92
C ALA A 192 -8.85 14.49 -2.19
N ASP A 193 -8.33 15.32 -1.26
CA ASP A 193 -9.09 16.32 -0.48
C ASP A 193 -8.88 17.74 -1.00
#